data_AF-A4BAK4-F1
#
_entry.id   AF-A4BAK4-F1
#
_cell.length_a   1.000
_cell.length_b   1.000
_cell.length_c   1.000
_cell.angle_alpha   90.00
_cell.angle_beta   90.00
_cell.angle_gamma   90.00
#
_symmetry.space_group_name_H-M   'P 1'
#
loop_
_entity.id
_entity.type
_entity.pdbx_description
1 polymer ?
#
loop_
_entity_poly.entity_id
_entity_poly.type
_entity_poly.pdbx_seq_one_letter_code
_entity_poly.pdbx_strand_id
1 'polypeptide(L)'
;MFHFKRRTLWIIIYITIPLILILNSLGPDPEESVVVDRQAENTDLRWTMNELAPDCMDGCRLLLDGTDFIRVSALVSSVPAGAEQVPDRVEMSFSQRAGYAVVRLAFAPTETLESQVIEFLRVLLPQNSSPRWVATGAVSDRFWTALQNLNETSIGAGRPIALSEPSALTVLEAPTFGTSEQLAYLLWIEVLKQRLAGYQVTVTWDHRRASSLIRMNTTLSADVLYPVTDTEWQPVKDAYLAAAAQTERSAEQIHRYLETSLLYDVPFDFFVRQSARLQQITLSDINQSRENTLAQIQ
;
A
#
# COMPACT_ATOMS: atom_id res chain seq x y z
N MET A 1 22.16 44.50 4.78
CA MET A 1 20.85 44.68 4.10
C MET A 1 21.01 44.13 2.69
N PHE A 2 20.56 42.91 2.42
CA PHE A 2 20.84 42.21 1.16
C PHE A 2 20.06 42.86 0.00
N HIS A 3 20.77 43.60 -0.86
CA HIS A 3 20.23 44.12 -2.11
C HIS A 3 20.13 43.01 -3.15
N PHE A 4 18.98 42.34 -3.19
CA PHE A 4 18.64 41.46 -4.31
C PHE A 4 18.41 42.32 -5.56
N LYS A 5 19.31 42.20 -6.55
CA LYS A 5 19.13 42.83 -7.87
C LYS A 5 17.88 42.26 -8.54
N ARG A 6 17.11 43.12 -9.21
CA ARG A 6 15.88 42.76 -9.94
C ARG A 6 16.06 41.58 -10.92
N ARG A 7 17.27 41.39 -11.47
CA ARG A 7 17.65 40.23 -12.32
C ARG A 7 17.74 38.90 -11.55
N THR A 8 18.20 38.91 -10.30
CA THR A 8 18.32 37.71 -9.47
C THR A 8 16.94 37.21 -9.02
N LEU A 9 15.98 38.12 -8.81
CA LEU A 9 14.60 37.77 -8.50
C LEU A 9 13.94 36.98 -9.65
N TRP A 10 14.17 37.39 -10.90
CA TRP A 10 13.63 36.68 -12.07
C TRP A 10 14.22 35.28 -12.25
N ILE A 11 15.49 35.08 -11.93
CA ILE A 11 16.14 33.76 -12.00
C ILE A 11 15.57 32.83 -10.91
N ILE A 12 15.34 33.35 -9.70
CA ILE A 12 14.67 32.57 -8.65
C ILE A 12 13.25 32.21 -9.11
N ILE A 13 12.45 33.16 -9.60
CA ILE A 13 11.08 32.91 -10.07
C ILE A 13 11.02 31.90 -11.24
N TYR A 14 11.91 32.01 -12.23
CA TYR A 14 11.91 31.10 -13.39
C TYR A 14 12.44 29.70 -13.09
N ILE A 15 13.30 29.55 -12.07
CA ILE A 15 13.89 28.25 -11.74
C ILE A 15 13.09 27.56 -10.63
N THR A 16 12.66 28.27 -9.58
CA THR A 16 11.99 27.63 -8.44
C THR A 16 10.50 27.34 -8.69
N ILE A 17 9.78 28.14 -9.50
CA ILE A 17 8.35 27.88 -9.75
C ILE A 17 8.13 26.62 -10.60
N PRO A 18 8.88 26.37 -11.69
CA PRO A 18 8.81 25.08 -12.38
C PRO A 18 9.32 23.92 -11.52
N LEU A 19 10.33 24.15 -10.68
CA LEU A 19 10.86 23.12 -9.78
C LEU A 19 9.84 22.74 -8.69
N ILE A 20 9.01 23.67 -8.20
CA ILE A 20 7.90 23.40 -7.27
C ILE A 20 6.79 22.61 -7.97
N LEU A 21 6.49 22.89 -9.24
CA LEU A 21 5.56 22.07 -10.04
C LEU A 21 6.09 20.66 -10.30
N ILE A 22 7.39 20.50 -10.54
CA ILE A 22 8.04 19.20 -10.73
C ILE A 22 8.15 18.43 -9.40
N LEU A 23 8.43 19.10 -8.29
CA LEU A 23 8.47 18.49 -6.95
C LEU A 23 7.06 18.15 -6.40
N ASN A 24 6.02 18.92 -6.77
CA ASN A 24 4.62 18.56 -6.51
C ASN A 24 4.08 17.47 -7.46
N SER A 25 4.78 17.16 -8.55
CA SER A 25 4.43 16.01 -9.41
C SER A 25 5.02 14.68 -8.92
N LEU A 26 5.81 14.72 -7.84
CA LEU A 26 6.41 13.56 -7.17
C LEU A 26 5.63 13.13 -5.90
N GLY A 27 4.32 13.34 -5.88
CA GLY A 27 3.35 12.68 -4.98
C GLY A 27 2.00 13.41 -4.92
N PRO A 28 0.91 12.83 -4.38
CA PRO A 28 0.58 11.42 -4.15
C PRO A 28 -0.38 10.87 -5.25
N ASP A 29 -0.73 9.58 -5.19
CA ASP A 29 -1.74 8.95 -6.05
C ASP A 29 -3.08 9.74 -6.06
N PRO A 30 -3.80 9.80 -7.19
CA PRO A 30 -5.15 10.35 -7.26
C PRO A 30 -6.17 9.30 -6.77
N GLU A 31 -6.07 8.93 -5.49
CA GLU A 31 -7.24 8.58 -4.70
C GLU A 31 -7.31 9.64 -3.60
N GLU A 32 -8.36 10.46 -3.68
CA GLU A 32 -8.68 11.51 -2.71
C GLU A 32 -8.54 11.01 -1.28
N SER A 33 -7.46 11.41 -0.62
CA SER A 33 -7.46 11.48 0.83
C SER A 33 -8.21 12.76 1.20
N VAL A 34 -9.51 12.61 1.41
CA VAL A 34 -10.23 13.46 2.36
C VAL A 34 -9.53 13.26 3.70
N VAL A 35 -8.53 14.10 3.97
CA VAL A 35 -7.92 14.20 5.30
C VAL A 35 -8.93 14.95 6.16
N VAL A 36 -9.88 14.22 6.73
CA VAL A 36 -10.59 14.68 7.93
C VAL A 36 -9.54 14.81 9.02
N ASP A 37 -9.58 15.93 9.76
CA ASP A 37 -8.64 16.29 10.83
C ASP A 37 -8.23 15.06 11.67
N ARG A 38 -7.00 14.58 11.44
CA ARG A 38 -6.38 13.51 12.22
C ARG A 38 -6.27 14.02 13.66
N GLN A 39 -6.96 13.37 14.59
CA GLN A 39 -6.54 13.44 15.99
C GLN A 39 -5.07 13.05 16.02
N ALA A 40 -4.25 13.87 16.67
CA ALA A 40 -2.80 13.70 16.68
C ALA A 40 -2.43 12.35 17.29
N GLU A 41 -2.26 11.34 16.44
CA GLU A 41 -1.54 10.13 16.78
C GLU A 41 -0.18 10.54 17.31
N ASN A 42 0.31 9.89 18.36
CA ASN A 42 1.69 10.05 18.79
C ASN A 42 2.60 9.42 17.71
N THR A 43 2.83 10.17 16.62
CA THR A 43 3.57 9.76 15.42
C THR A 43 5.04 9.48 15.68
N ASP A 44 5.51 9.76 16.89
CA ASP A 44 6.90 9.62 17.30
C ASP A 44 7.24 8.20 17.74
N LEU A 45 6.24 7.37 18.08
CA LEU A 45 6.48 5.97 18.41
C LEU A 45 6.79 5.16 17.15
N ARG A 46 7.94 4.49 17.18
CA ARG A 46 8.44 3.66 16.10
C ARG A 46 8.96 2.34 16.63
N TRP A 47 8.78 1.28 15.84
CA TRP A 47 9.24 -0.05 16.18
C TRP A 47 10.23 -0.57 15.15
N THR A 48 11.24 -1.27 15.64
CA THR A 48 12.21 -1.98 14.81
C THR A 48 11.58 -3.26 14.27
N MET A 49 11.50 -3.37 12.94
CA MET A 49 10.81 -4.49 12.27
C MET A 49 11.32 -5.88 12.68
N ASN A 50 12.61 -6.01 13.00
CA ASN A 50 13.24 -7.30 13.34
C ASN A 50 12.89 -7.81 14.74
N GLU A 51 12.33 -6.95 15.60
CA GLU A 51 11.97 -7.28 16.98
C GLU A 51 10.49 -7.68 17.09
N LEU A 52 9.73 -7.48 16.01
CA LEU A 52 8.30 -7.78 15.96
C LEU A 52 8.07 -9.26 15.65
N ALA A 53 7.20 -9.89 16.43
CA ALA A 53 6.80 -11.28 16.25
C ALA A 53 5.27 -11.36 16.14
N PRO A 54 4.69 -11.08 14.97
CA PRO A 54 3.24 -11.18 14.79
C PRO A 54 2.79 -12.64 14.86
N ASP A 55 1.67 -12.88 15.53
CA ASP A 55 0.98 -14.17 15.53
C ASP A 55 -0.02 -14.18 14.36
N CYS A 56 0.23 -15.00 13.34
CA CYS A 56 -0.55 -15.03 12.10
C CYS A 56 -1.23 -16.39 11.83
N MET A 57 -1.36 -17.27 12.83
CA MET A 57 -1.96 -18.61 12.61
C MET A 57 -3.44 -18.54 12.19
N ASP A 58 -4.24 -17.72 12.89
CA ASP A 58 -5.70 -17.61 12.69
C ASP A 58 -6.10 -16.13 12.49
N GLY A 59 -5.40 -15.46 11.56
CA GLY A 59 -5.37 -14.00 11.41
C GLY A 59 -4.13 -13.41 12.09
N CYS A 60 -3.72 -12.21 11.68
CA CYS A 60 -2.50 -11.57 12.17
C CYS A 60 -2.79 -10.63 13.34
N ARG A 61 -2.24 -10.94 14.52
CA ARG A 61 -2.28 -10.08 15.70
C ARG A 61 -0.86 -9.67 16.11
N LEU A 62 -0.68 -8.39 16.42
CA LEU A 62 0.57 -7.88 16.97
C LEU A 62 0.30 -6.82 18.03
N LEU A 63 0.74 -7.08 19.26
CA LEU A 63 0.69 -6.10 20.33
C LEU A 63 1.74 -5.01 20.07
N LEU A 64 1.31 -3.76 20.09
CA LEU A 64 2.19 -2.60 19.99
C LEU A 64 1.95 -1.73 21.23
N ASP A 65 2.80 -1.90 22.24
CA ASP A 65 2.68 -1.16 23.49
C ASP A 65 2.87 0.34 23.27
N GLY A 66 2.11 1.15 24.00
CA GLY A 66 2.17 2.62 23.95
C GLY A 66 1.40 3.26 22.80
N THR A 67 0.74 2.48 21.92
CA THR A 67 -0.15 3.07 20.90
C THR A 67 -1.45 3.57 21.52
N ASP A 68 -1.89 4.76 21.10
CA ASP A 68 -3.19 5.33 21.52
C ASP A 68 -4.40 4.66 20.85
N PHE A 69 -4.17 3.83 19.83
CA PHE A 69 -5.21 3.25 19.00
C PHE A 69 -5.03 1.75 18.81
N ILE A 70 -6.16 1.02 18.86
CA ILE A 70 -6.30 -0.29 18.23
C ILE A 70 -6.62 -0.06 16.76
N ARG A 71 -5.97 -0.83 15.89
CA ARG A 71 -6.30 -0.91 14.47
C ARG A 71 -6.73 -2.31 14.12
N VAL A 72 -7.86 -2.43 13.42
CA VAL A 72 -8.39 -3.70 12.95
C VAL A 72 -8.68 -3.59 11.47
N SER A 73 -8.29 -4.61 10.71
CA SER A 73 -8.67 -4.76 9.32
C SER A 73 -9.33 -6.11 9.09
N ALA A 74 -10.48 -6.07 8.42
CA ALA A 74 -11.23 -7.23 7.97
C ALA A 74 -11.05 -7.38 6.46
N LEU A 75 -10.45 -8.48 6.03
CA LEU A 75 -10.28 -8.83 4.62
C LEU A 75 -11.38 -9.82 4.25
N VAL A 76 -12.31 -9.40 3.38
CA VAL A 76 -13.49 -10.18 3.00
C VAL A 76 -13.59 -10.33 1.48
N SER A 77 -14.15 -11.46 1.02
CA SER A 77 -14.31 -11.80 -0.41
C SER A 77 -15.51 -11.12 -1.09
N SER A 78 -16.29 -10.35 -0.33
CA SER A 78 -17.47 -9.63 -0.79
C SER A 78 -17.54 -8.23 -0.18
N VAL A 79 -18.04 -7.26 -0.94
CA VAL A 79 -18.21 -5.88 -0.49
C VAL A 79 -19.41 -5.79 0.47
N PRO A 80 -19.27 -5.23 1.68
CA PRO A 80 -20.39 -4.86 2.54
C PRO A 80 -21.40 -3.99 1.79
N ALA A 81 -22.67 -4.37 1.81
CA ALA A 81 -23.74 -3.67 1.08
C ALA A 81 -24.66 -2.85 1.99
N GLY A 82 -24.52 -3.00 3.31
CA GLY A 82 -25.27 -2.23 4.31
C GLY A 82 -24.72 -0.81 4.46
N ALA A 83 -25.61 0.16 4.62
CA ALA A 83 -25.27 1.50 5.04
C ALA A 83 -25.40 1.58 6.56
N GLU A 84 -24.35 1.16 7.27
CA GLU A 84 -24.30 1.23 8.73
C GLU A 84 -23.61 2.52 9.17
N GLN A 85 -24.16 3.15 10.22
CA GLN A 85 -23.54 4.33 10.81
C GLN A 85 -22.27 3.90 11.57
N VAL A 86 -21.13 4.42 11.14
CA VAL A 86 -19.86 4.24 11.86
C VAL A 86 -19.98 4.90 13.25
N PRO A 87 -19.57 4.23 14.34
CA PRO A 87 -19.61 4.83 15.68
C PRO A 87 -18.79 6.13 15.76
N ASP A 88 -19.28 7.14 16.50
CA ASP A 88 -18.74 8.53 16.53
C ASP A 88 -17.25 8.69 16.93
N ARG A 89 -16.58 7.62 17.37
CA ARG A 89 -15.17 7.59 17.79
C ARG A 89 -14.36 6.49 17.10
N VAL A 90 -14.87 6.00 15.99
CA VAL A 90 -14.23 4.97 15.18
C VAL A 90 -13.94 5.59 13.83
N GLU A 91 -12.66 5.64 13.47
CA GLU A 91 -12.27 5.99 12.11
C GLU A 91 -12.43 4.74 11.24
N MET A 92 -13.19 4.85 10.16
CA MET A 92 -13.36 3.77 9.20
C MET A 92 -12.83 4.17 7.83
N SER A 93 -12.11 3.25 7.19
CA SER A 93 -11.82 3.31 5.77
C SER A 93 -12.19 2.01 5.08
N PHE A 94 -12.54 2.12 3.80
CA PHE A 94 -12.86 1.00 2.94
C PHE A 94 -11.98 1.05 1.70
N SER A 95 -11.43 -0.09 1.29
CA SER A 95 -10.65 -0.20 0.05
C SER A 95 -10.82 -1.58 -0.58
N GLN A 96 -10.39 -1.73 -1.83
CA GLN A 96 -10.31 -3.02 -2.51
C GLN A 96 -8.86 -3.29 -2.88
N ARG A 97 -8.33 -4.46 -2.49
CA ARG A 97 -6.92 -4.85 -2.74
C ARG A 97 -6.81 -6.35 -2.91
N ALA A 98 -5.96 -6.81 -3.83
CA ALA A 98 -5.70 -8.23 -4.07
C ALA A 98 -6.96 -9.10 -4.30
N GLY A 99 -8.04 -8.52 -4.84
CA GLY A 99 -9.33 -9.20 -4.99
C GLY A 99 -10.17 -9.30 -3.71
N TYR A 100 -9.78 -8.62 -2.63
CA TYR A 100 -10.52 -8.53 -1.38
C TYR A 100 -11.09 -7.12 -1.17
N ALA A 101 -12.21 -7.05 -0.48
CA ALA A 101 -12.67 -5.84 0.17
C ALA A 101 -12.03 -5.77 1.55
N VAL A 102 -11.45 -4.60 1.88
CA VAL A 102 -10.69 -4.37 3.10
C VAL A 102 -11.38 -3.25 3.87
N VAL A 103 -11.97 -3.60 5.00
CA VAL A 103 -12.55 -2.66 5.97
C VAL A 103 -11.51 -2.42 7.06
N ARG A 104 -11.04 -1.19 7.23
CA ARG A 104 -10.14 -0.81 8.33
C ARG A 104 -10.85 0.07 9.34
N LEU A 105 -10.62 -0.21 10.61
CA LEU A 105 -11.11 0.56 11.74
C LEU A 105 -9.94 0.97 12.64
N ALA A 106 -9.95 2.21 13.13
CA ALA A 106 -9.03 2.69 14.16
C ALA A 106 -9.81 3.39 15.28
N PHE A 107 -9.50 3.05 16.55
CA PHE A 107 -10.23 3.55 17.72
C PHE A 107 -9.41 3.39 19.00
N ALA A 108 -9.74 4.13 20.05
CA ALA A 108 -9.02 4.07 21.33
C ALA A 108 -9.26 2.73 22.08
N PRO A 109 -8.26 2.20 22.81
CA PRO A 109 -8.31 0.89 23.49
C PRO A 109 -9.18 0.93 24.75
N THR A 110 -10.49 0.94 24.58
CA THR A 110 -11.46 0.91 25.68
C THR A 110 -12.47 -0.22 25.45
N GLU A 111 -12.86 -0.92 26.51
CA GLU A 111 -13.83 -2.03 26.41
C GLU A 111 -15.16 -1.61 25.76
N THR A 112 -15.60 -0.37 26.01
CA THR A 112 -16.81 0.20 25.41
C THR A 112 -16.67 0.32 23.89
N LEU A 113 -15.56 0.86 23.39
CA LEU A 113 -15.34 1.01 21.95
C LEU A 113 -15.09 -0.36 21.30
N GLU A 114 -14.34 -1.25 21.93
CA GLU A 114 -14.18 -2.63 21.45
C GLU A 114 -15.54 -3.30 21.26
N SER A 115 -16.44 -3.21 22.24
CA SER A 115 -17.78 -3.80 22.15
C SER A 115 -18.64 -3.16 21.04
N GLN A 116 -18.58 -1.83 20.90
CA GLN A 116 -19.27 -1.11 19.84
C GLN A 116 -18.76 -1.51 18.44
N VAL A 117 -17.44 -1.70 18.31
CA VAL A 117 -16.81 -2.13 17.06
C VAL A 117 -17.23 -3.55 16.69
N ILE A 118 -17.31 -4.48 17.65
CA ILE A 118 -17.80 -5.84 17.38
C ILE A 118 -19.25 -5.81 16.87
N GLU A 119 -20.15 -5.09 17.54
CA GLU A 119 -21.55 -5.00 17.09
C GLU A 119 -21.66 -4.32 15.72
N PHE A 120 -20.89 -3.26 15.49
CA PHE A 120 -20.82 -2.60 14.19
C PHE A 120 -20.35 -3.56 13.08
N LEU A 121 -19.23 -4.27 13.29
CA LEU A 121 -18.70 -5.23 12.33
C LEU A 121 -19.64 -6.39 12.08
N ARG A 122 -20.39 -6.85 13.10
CA ARG A 122 -21.38 -7.93 12.96
C ARG A 122 -22.47 -7.59 11.95
N VAL A 123 -22.95 -6.35 11.95
CA VAL A 123 -24.01 -5.89 11.04
C VAL A 123 -23.43 -5.46 9.69
N LEU A 124 -22.24 -4.86 9.69
CA LEU A 124 -21.57 -4.42 8.46
C LEU A 124 -21.11 -5.60 7.60
N LEU A 125 -20.43 -6.58 8.20
CA LEU A 125 -19.75 -7.63 7.45
C LEU A 125 -20.74 -8.64 6.86
N PRO A 126 -20.52 -9.08 5.61
CA PRO A 126 -21.43 -10.03 4.98
C PRO A 126 -21.49 -11.36 5.71
N GLN A 127 -22.69 -11.92 5.83
CA GLN A 127 -22.88 -13.27 6.36
C GLN A 127 -22.06 -14.29 5.56
N ASN A 128 -21.45 -15.25 6.25
CA ASN A 128 -20.60 -16.31 5.67
C ASN A 128 -19.33 -15.79 4.95
N SER A 129 -18.89 -14.55 5.18
CA SER A 129 -17.72 -13.97 4.50
C SER A 129 -16.37 -14.50 4.97
N SER A 130 -16.32 -15.27 6.06
CA SER A 130 -15.09 -15.78 6.70
C SER A 130 -13.93 -14.76 6.70
N PRO A 131 -14.10 -13.57 7.33
CA PRO A 131 -13.09 -12.53 7.31
C PRO A 131 -11.72 -13.03 7.80
N ARG A 132 -10.66 -12.59 7.10
CA ARG A 132 -9.29 -12.73 7.59
C ARG A 132 -8.93 -11.45 8.34
N TRP A 133 -8.48 -11.59 9.57
CA TRP A 133 -8.30 -10.45 10.48
C TRP A 133 -6.84 -10.01 10.57
N VAL A 134 -6.64 -8.70 10.66
CA VAL A 134 -5.39 -8.08 11.11
C VAL A 134 -5.70 -7.15 12.27
N ALA A 135 -5.04 -7.30 13.41
CA ALA A 135 -5.21 -6.42 14.56
C ALA A 135 -3.86 -5.99 15.14
N THR A 136 -3.69 -4.69 15.38
CA THR A 136 -2.48 -4.13 15.99
C THR A 136 -2.80 -3.11 17.07
N GLY A 137 -1.91 -2.96 18.05
CA GLY A 137 -2.07 -2.04 19.19
C GLY A 137 -2.33 -2.79 20.49
N ALA A 138 -3.00 -2.16 21.45
CA ALA A 138 -3.37 -2.78 22.73
C ALA A 138 -4.61 -3.70 22.58
N VAL A 139 -4.51 -4.72 21.73
CA VAL A 139 -5.60 -5.65 21.39
C VAL A 139 -5.80 -6.67 22.52
N SER A 140 -6.94 -6.61 23.23
CA SER A 140 -7.25 -7.58 24.29
C SER A 140 -7.55 -8.99 23.73
N ASP A 141 -7.25 -10.05 24.48
CA ASP A 141 -7.59 -11.43 24.10
C ASP A 141 -9.11 -11.62 23.91
N ARG A 142 -9.89 -10.96 24.76
CA ARG A 142 -11.36 -10.94 24.67
C ARG A 142 -11.82 -10.36 23.34
N PHE A 143 -11.27 -9.20 22.96
CA PHE A 143 -11.61 -8.54 21.70
C PHE A 143 -11.16 -9.35 20.49
N TRP A 144 -9.94 -9.90 20.51
CA TRP A 144 -9.45 -10.78 19.44
C TRP A 144 -10.35 -12.01 19.25
N THR A 145 -10.74 -12.68 20.33
CA THR A 145 -11.66 -13.81 20.28
C THR A 145 -13.03 -13.39 19.71
N ALA A 146 -13.52 -12.22 20.10
CA ALA A 146 -14.77 -11.68 19.57
C ALA A 146 -14.69 -11.39 18.06
N LEU A 147 -13.57 -10.87 17.56
CA LEU A 147 -13.34 -10.70 16.12
C LEU A 147 -13.38 -12.04 15.38
N GLN A 148 -12.69 -13.06 15.90
CA GLN A 148 -12.69 -14.39 15.29
C GLN A 148 -14.09 -15.01 15.23
N ASN A 149 -14.91 -14.79 16.25
CA ASN A 149 -16.31 -15.25 16.29
C ASN A 149 -17.23 -14.55 15.27
N LEU A 150 -16.84 -13.41 14.69
CA LEU A 150 -17.61 -12.75 13.62
C LEU A 150 -17.66 -13.56 12.33
N ASN A 151 -16.76 -14.54 12.16
CA ASN A 151 -16.79 -15.47 11.04
C ASN A 151 -18.11 -16.27 10.99
N GLU A 152 -18.70 -16.55 12.16
CA GLU A 152 -19.95 -17.32 12.30
C GLU A 152 -21.16 -16.44 12.60
N THR A 153 -20.95 -15.23 13.15
CA THR A 153 -22.02 -14.39 13.70
C THR A 153 -22.36 -13.15 12.89
N SER A 154 -21.59 -12.86 11.83
CA SER A 154 -21.88 -11.77 10.88
C SER A 154 -23.21 -11.99 10.17
N ILE A 155 -24.00 -10.92 10.03
CA ILE A 155 -25.36 -10.96 9.48
C ILE A 155 -25.60 -9.94 8.35
N GLY A 156 -24.57 -9.17 7.98
CA GLY A 156 -24.68 -8.16 6.95
C GLY A 156 -24.95 -8.74 5.56
N ALA A 157 -25.42 -7.89 4.65
CA ALA A 157 -25.55 -8.23 3.24
C ALA A 157 -24.22 -7.99 2.51
N GLY A 158 -23.83 -8.93 1.64
CA GLY A 158 -22.67 -8.81 0.77
C GLY A 158 -23.05 -8.66 -0.69
N ARG A 159 -22.21 -7.95 -1.44
CA ARG A 159 -22.22 -7.96 -2.90
C ARG A 159 -20.91 -8.54 -3.42
N PRO A 160 -20.92 -9.27 -4.54
CA PRO A 160 -19.68 -9.72 -5.16
C PRO A 160 -18.79 -8.53 -5.49
N ILE A 161 -17.47 -8.72 -5.34
CA ILE A 161 -16.50 -7.71 -5.76
C ILE A 161 -16.57 -7.62 -7.29
N ALA A 162 -17.07 -6.50 -7.79
CA ALA A 162 -17.14 -6.20 -9.22
C ALA A 162 -16.07 -5.17 -9.58
N LEU A 163 -15.04 -5.59 -10.31
CA LEU A 163 -13.97 -4.73 -10.80
C LEU A 163 -14.16 -4.48 -12.29
N SER A 164 -14.38 -3.23 -12.68
CA SER A 164 -14.42 -2.84 -14.09
C SER A 164 -13.07 -3.11 -14.75
N GLU A 165 -13.08 -3.65 -15.96
CA GLU A 165 -11.88 -3.84 -16.79
C GLU A 165 -11.00 -2.59 -16.82
N PRO A 166 -9.66 -2.73 -16.80
CA PRO A 166 -8.76 -1.60 -16.73
C PRO A 166 -8.85 -0.78 -18.03
N SER A 167 -9.34 0.45 -17.93
CA SER A 167 -9.35 1.40 -19.06
C SER A 167 -8.01 2.17 -19.10
N ALA A 168 -7.14 1.82 -20.04
CA ALA A 168 -5.88 2.53 -20.30
C ALA A 168 -5.40 2.25 -21.74
N LEU A 169 -4.50 3.07 -22.27
CA LEU A 169 -3.92 2.82 -23.60
C LEU A 169 -2.86 1.71 -23.56
N THR A 170 -2.19 1.53 -22.42
CA THR A 170 -1.36 0.36 -22.13
C THR A 170 -1.74 -0.19 -20.76
N VAL A 171 -1.87 -1.50 -20.67
CA VAL A 171 -2.03 -2.25 -19.43
C VAL A 171 -0.95 -3.32 -19.39
N LEU A 172 -0.13 -3.31 -18.34
CA LEU A 172 0.88 -4.35 -18.11
C LEU A 172 0.52 -5.11 -16.84
N GLU A 173 0.57 -6.44 -16.90
CA GLU A 173 0.42 -7.29 -15.74
C GLU A 173 1.75 -7.42 -15.00
N ALA A 174 1.73 -7.10 -13.71
CA ALA A 174 2.88 -7.27 -12.84
C ALA A 174 2.97 -8.72 -12.34
N PRO A 175 4.18 -9.24 -12.10
CA PRO A 175 4.36 -10.51 -11.39
C PRO A 175 3.64 -10.50 -10.03
N THR A 176 3.23 -11.68 -9.58
CA THR A 176 2.58 -11.86 -8.28
C THR A 176 3.41 -11.26 -7.15
N PHE A 177 2.77 -10.54 -6.23
CA PHE A 177 3.45 -10.00 -5.06
C PHE A 177 4.04 -11.15 -4.24
N GLY A 178 5.28 -10.99 -3.77
CA GLY A 178 5.96 -12.03 -3.01
C GLY A 178 7.05 -12.77 -3.78
N THR A 179 7.04 -12.73 -5.11
CA THR A 179 8.01 -13.45 -5.92
C THR A 179 9.31 -12.66 -6.14
N SER A 180 10.38 -13.34 -6.57
CA SER A 180 11.66 -12.72 -6.94
C SER A 180 11.52 -11.74 -8.10
N GLU A 181 10.66 -12.08 -9.06
CA GLU A 181 10.44 -11.31 -10.29
C GLU A 181 9.75 -9.97 -9.98
N GLN A 182 8.93 -9.92 -8.93
CA GLN A 182 8.16 -8.72 -8.61
C GLN A 182 9.06 -7.53 -8.23
N LEU A 183 10.13 -7.75 -7.47
CA LEU A 183 11.07 -6.68 -7.12
C LEU A 183 11.85 -6.18 -8.34
N ALA A 184 12.29 -7.10 -9.21
CA ALA A 184 12.95 -6.74 -10.46
C ALA A 184 12.01 -5.96 -11.38
N TYR A 185 10.74 -6.37 -11.46
CA TYR A 185 9.70 -5.67 -12.22
C TYR A 185 9.42 -4.28 -11.65
N LEU A 186 9.34 -4.11 -10.33
CA LEU A 186 9.20 -2.79 -9.71
C LEU A 186 10.33 -1.85 -10.13
N LEU A 187 11.59 -2.30 -10.02
CA LEU A 187 12.75 -1.51 -10.41
C LEU A 187 12.76 -1.20 -11.91
N TRP A 188 12.36 -2.17 -12.75
CA TRP A 188 12.18 -1.98 -14.18
C TRP A 188 11.13 -0.90 -14.50
N ILE A 189 9.97 -0.90 -13.85
CA ILE A 189 8.94 0.11 -14.06
C ILE A 189 9.44 1.51 -13.68
N GLU A 190 10.27 1.65 -12.66
CA GLU A 190 10.89 2.94 -12.33
C GLU A 190 11.89 3.41 -13.39
N VAL A 191 12.70 2.51 -13.95
CA VAL A 191 13.54 2.84 -15.12
C VAL A 191 12.68 3.25 -16.31
N LEU A 192 11.59 2.54 -16.58
CA LEU A 192 10.67 2.86 -17.66
C LEU A 192 10.03 4.24 -17.46
N LYS A 193 9.60 4.58 -16.23
CA LYS A 193 9.11 5.93 -15.90
C LYS A 193 10.14 7.01 -16.20
N GLN A 194 11.42 6.77 -15.89
CA GLN A 194 12.50 7.73 -16.20
C GLN A 194 12.66 7.92 -17.71
N ARG A 195 12.61 6.84 -18.50
CA ARG A 195 12.64 6.92 -19.98
C ARG A 195 11.45 7.68 -20.55
N LEU A 196 10.30 7.57 -19.87
CA LEU A 196 9.06 8.23 -20.25
C LEU A 196 8.92 9.65 -19.69
N ALA A 197 9.83 10.14 -18.84
CA ALA A 197 9.69 11.41 -18.14
C ALA A 197 9.62 12.65 -19.07
N GLY A 198 10.13 12.54 -20.31
CA GLY A 198 10.00 13.57 -21.34
C GLY A 198 8.62 13.61 -22.03
N TYR A 199 7.78 12.62 -21.77
CA TYR A 199 6.44 12.48 -22.33
C TYR A 199 5.42 12.74 -21.22
N GLN A 200 4.26 13.32 -21.54
CA GLN A 200 3.17 13.55 -20.56
C GLN A 200 2.46 12.23 -20.20
N VAL A 201 3.22 11.27 -19.67
CA VAL A 201 2.77 9.92 -19.35
C VAL A 201 2.44 9.83 -17.86
N THR A 202 1.23 9.37 -17.57
CA THR A 202 0.79 9.01 -16.22
C THR A 202 0.86 7.50 -16.09
N VAL A 203 1.70 7.01 -15.17
CA VAL A 203 1.83 5.60 -14.83
C VAL A 203 1.15 5.37 -13.48
N THR A 204 0.10 4.54 -13.45
CA THR A 204 -0.64 4.22 -12.21
C THR A 204 -0.62 2.73 -11.92
N TRP A 205 -0.50 2.37 -10.64
CA TRP A 205 -0.67 1.01 -10.17
C TRP A 205 -2.14 0.75 -9.82
N ASP A 206 -2.70 -0.37 -10.29
CA ASP A 206 -3.99 -0.88 -9.87
C ASP A 206 -3.78 -2.20 -9.12
N HIS A 207 -3.92 -2.14 -7.80
CA HIS A 207 -3.75 -3.29 -6.89
C HIS A 207 -5.08 -3.94 -6.50
N ARG A 208 -6.21 -3.57 -7.13
CA ARG A 208 -7.54 -4.04 -6.70
C ARG A 208 -7.77 -5.51 -7.02
N ARG A 209 -7.09 -6.03 -8.05
CA ARG A 209 -7.14 -7.43 -8.50
C ARG A 209 -6.08 -8.29 -7.82
N ALA A 210 -6.20 -9.61 -7.96
CA ALA A 210 -5.19 -10.57 -7.48
C ALA A 210 -3.80 -10.29 -8.05
N SER A 211 -3.71 -10.09 -9.37
CA SER A 211 -2.52 -9.53 -10.02
C SER A 211 -2.58 -8.01 -9.99
N SER A 212 -1.46 -7.35 -9.67
CA SER A 212 -1.34 -5.91 -9.80
C SER A 212 -1.15 -5.53 -11.27
N LEU A 213 -1.74 -4.41 -11.68
CA LEU A 213 -1.61 -3.91 -13.05
C LEU A 213 -0.91 -2.55 -13.05
N ILE A 214 -0.13 -2.30 -14.10
CA ILE A 214 0.33 -0.96 -14.48
C ILE A 214 -0.58 -0.45 -15.58
N ARG A 215 -1.08 0.77 -15.42
CA ARG A 215 -1.89 1.45 -16.43
C ARG A 215 -1.18 2.71 -16.88
N MET A 216 -1.13 2.93 -18.19
CA MET A 216 -0.58 4.13 -18.79
C MET A 216 -1.61 4.83 -19.68
N ASN A 217 -1.62 6.16 -19.62
CA ASN A 217 -2.43 7.00 -20.51
C ASN A 217 -1.83 7.15 -21.92
N THR A 218 -0.79 6.38 -22.26
CA THR A 218 -0.15 6.33 -23.58
C THR A 218 -0.03 4.88 -24.07
N THR A 219 0.02 4.67 -25.38
CA THR A 219 0.45 3.39 -25.96
C THR A 219 1.96 3.27 -25.81
N LEU A 220 2.43 2.24 -25.13
CA LEU A 220 3.83 1.96 -24.93
C LEU A 220 4.42 1.40 -26.23
N SER A 221 5.46 2.05 -26.74
CA SER A 221 6.13 1.63 -27.95
C SER A 221 7.34 0.75 -27.64
N ALA A 222 7.64 -0.21 -28.51
CA ALA A 222 8.75 -1.15 -28.32
C ALA A 222 10.13 -0.46 -28.38
N ASP A 223 10.23 0.72 -28.99
CA ASP A 223 11.48 1.49 -29.10
C ASP A 223 12.00 1.99 -27.74
N VAL A 224 11.14 2.20 -26.75
CA VAL A 224 11.57 2.57 -25.38
C VAL A 224 11.95 1.37 -24.52
N LEU A 225 11.79 0.15 -25.05
CA LEU A 225 12.09 -1.13 -24.38
C LEU A 225 13.46 -1.71 -24.77
N TYR A 226 14.43 -0.85 -25.11
CA TYR A 226 15.82 -1.30 -25.33
C TYR A 226 16.47 -1.80 -24.03
N PRO A 227 17.50 -2.67 -24.10
CA PRO A 227 18.17 -3.22 -22.92
C PRO A 227 18.57 -2.16 -21.92
N VAL A 228 18.35 -2.44 -20.63
CA VAL A 228 18.71 -1.58 -19.50
C VAL A 228 20.20 -1.68 -19.25
N THR A 229 20.79 -0.55 -18.88
CA THR A 229 22.21 -0.41 -18.53
C THR A 229 22.40 -0.12 -17.05
N ASP A 230 23.59 -0.40 -16.51
CA ASP A 230 23.93 -0.09 -15.10
C ASP A 230 23.71 1.37 -14.72
N THR A 231 23.94 2.31 -15.65
CA THR A 231 23.73 3.74 -15.41
C THR A 231 22.27 4.12 -15.21
N GLU A 232 21.32 3.31 -15.69
CA GLU A 232 19.88 3.57 -15.54
C GLU A 232 19.31 2.95 -14.27
N TRP A 233 19.57 1.66 -14.02
CA TRP A 233 18.91 0.96 -12.92
C TRP A 233 19.62 1.10 -11.57
N GLN A 234 20.94 1.28 -11.54
CA GLN A 234 21.69 1.33 -10.28
C GLN A 234 21.24 2.50 -9.38
N PRO A 235 21.02 3.74 -9.89
CA PRO A 235 20.49 4.82 -9.06
C PRO A 235 19.10 4.52 -8.49
N VAL A 236 18.26 3.80 -9.23
CA VAL A 236 16.94 3.36 -8.76
C VAL A 236 17.13 2.35 -7.62
N LYS A 237 17.98 1.33 -7.82
CA LYS A 237 18.28 0.34 -6.78
C LYS A 237 18.79 1.00 -5.50
N ASP A 238 19.72 1.94 -5.63
CA ASP A 238 20.33 2.64 -4.50
C ASP A 238 19.29 3.45 -3.71
N ALA A 239 18.34 4.11 -4.38
CA ALA A 239 17.25 4.81 -3.73
C ALA A 239 16.34 3.86 -2.92
N TYR A 240 16.03 2.68 -3.48
CA TYR A 240 15.26 1.65 -2.78
C TYR A 240 16.03 1.05 -1.60
N LEU A 241 17.34 0.83 -1.73
CA LEU A 241 18.20 0.37 -0.63
C LEU A 241 18.28 1.40 0.49
N ALA A 242 18.37 2.69 0.17
CA ALA A 242 18.36 3.76 1.17
C ALA A 242 17.02 3.81 1.93
N ALA A 243 15.89 3.60 1.25
CA ALA A 243 14.59 3.49 1.91
C ALA A 243 14.50 2.22 2.78
N ALA A 244 14.97 1.08 2.28
CA ALA A 244 14.98 -0.18 3.00
C ALA A 244 15.94 -0.19 4.22
N ALA A 245 16.95 0.69 4.23
CA ALA A 245 17.85 0.86 5.36
C ALA A 245 17.17 1.50 6.58
N GLN A 246 16.02 2.16 6.40
CA GLN A 246 15.18 2.56 7.52
C GLN A 246 14.58 1.28 8.11
N THR A 247 14.96 0.91 9.32
CA THR A 247 14.48 -0.32 10.00
C THR A 247 13.26 -0.08 10.88
N GLU A 248 13.03 1.18 11.24
CA GLU A 248 11.95 1.62 12.11
C GLU A 248 10.69 1.98 11.33
N ARG A 249 9.53 1.60 11.86
CA ARG A 249 8.22 1.84 11.23
C ARG A 249 7.20 2.34 12.23
N SER A 250 6.25 3.15 11.76
CA SER A 250 5.09 3.55 12.57
C SER A 250 4.09 2.40 12.71
N ALA A 251 3.18 2.50 13.68
CA ALA A 251 2.12 1.52 13.90
C ALA A 251 1.25 1.31 12.65
N GLU A 252 0.90 2.40 11.96
CA GLU A 252 0.15 2.35 10.70
C GLU A 252 0.92 1.59 9.60
N GLN A 253 2.22 1.83 9.46
CA GLN A 253 3.05 1.10 8.48
C GLN A 253 3.12 -0.39 8.80
N ILE A 254 3.31 -0.75 10.07
CA ILE A 254 3.34 -2.15 10.53
C ILE A 254 2.00 -2.83 10.26
N HIS A 255 0.88 -2.17 10.57
CA HIS A 255 -0.46 -2.69 10.28
C HIS A 255 -0.65 -2.97 8.78
N ARG A 256 -0.23 -2.04 7.91
CA ARG A 256 -0.27 -2.23 6.45
C ARG A 256 0.61 -3.40 5.97
N TYR A 257 1.76 -3.64 6.61
CA TYR A 257 2.59 -4.80 6.28
C TYR A 257 1.92 -6.12 6.66
N LEU A 258 1.26 -6.19 7.83
CA LEU A 258 0.50 -7.38 8.22
C LEU A 258 -0.72 -7.61 7.31
N GLU A 259 -1.44 -6.55 6.92
CA GLU A 259 -2.46 -6.66 5.88
C GLU A 259 -1.92 -7.18 4.56
N THR A 260 -0.79 -6.64 4.11
CA THR A 260 -0.17 -7.06 2.84
C THR A 260 0.32 -8.50 2.92
N SER A 261 0.88 -8.90 4.07
CA SER A 261 1.26 -10.28 4.39
C SER A 261 0.07 -11.23 4.21
N LEU A 262 -1.08 -10.87 4.76
CA LEU A 262 -2.28 -11.69 4.70
C LEU A 262 -2.91 -11.68 3.29
N LEU A 263 -3.02 -10.51 2.65
CA LEU A 263 -3.61 -10.34 1.30
C LEU A 263 -2.89 -11.18 0.25
N TYR A 264 -1.55 -11.22 0.30
CA TYR A 264 -0.72 -11.87 -0.72
C TYR A 264 -0.08 -13.17 -0.26
N ASP A 265 -0.44 -13.65 0.94
CA ASP A 265 0.10 -14.89 1.53
C ASP A 265 1.64 -14.93 1.56
N VAL A 266 2.24 -13.82 1.99
CA VAL A 266 3.69 -13.70 2.17
C VAL A 266 4.03 -13.64 3.65
N PRO A 267 5.13 -14.27 4.12
CA PRO A 267 5.52 -14.20 5.53
C PRO A 267 5.92 -12.78 5.93
N PHE A 268 5.71 -12.37 7.19
CA PHE A 268 6.09 -11.03 7.66
C PHE A 268 7.60 -10.73 7.49
N ASP A 269 8.45 -11.76 7.61
CA ASP A 269 9.89 -11.68 7.37
C ASP A 269 10.24 -11.21 5.94
N PHE A 270 9.30 -11.31 4.99
CA PHE A 270 9.41 -10.65 3.69
C PHE A 270 9.76 -9.17 3.87
N PHE A 271 8.98 -8.42 4.66
CA PHE A 271 9.21 -6.98 4.85
C PHE A 271 10.48 -6.67 5.64
N VAL A 272 10.86 -7.54 6.57
CA VAL A 272 12.12 -7.45 7.33
C VAL A 272 13.33 -7.58 6.41
N ARG A 273 13.35 -8.57 5.52
CA ARG A 273 14.50 -8.87 4.65
C ARG A 273 14.54 -8.04 3.36
N GLN A 274 13.79 -6.94 3.28
CA GLN A 274 13.67 -6.13 2.06
C GLN A 274 15.05 -5.73 1.50
N SER A 275 15.97 -5.26 2.35
CA SER A 275 17.32 -4.87 1.92
C SER A 275 18.10 -6.04 1.30
N ALA A 276 18.12 -7.21 1.95
CA ALA A 276 18.80 -8.40 1.44
C ALA A 276 18.20 -8.86 0.10
N ARG A 277 16.87 -8.83 -0.04
CA ARG A 277 16.17 -9.21 -1.28
C ARG A 277 16.45 -8.21 -2.41
N LEU A 278 16.49 -6.91 -2.12
CA LEU A 278 16.89 -5.89 -3.08
C LEU A 278 18.34 -6.06 -3.53
N GLN A 279 19.26 -6.40 -2.62
CA GLN A 279 20.67 -6.62 -2.95
C GLN A 279 20.87 -7.76 -3.96
N GLN A 280 20.05 -8.82 -3.86
CA GLN A 280 20.10 -9.99 -4.75
C GLN A 280 19.66 -9.70 -6.19
N ILE A 281 18.91 -8.61 -6.44
CA ILE A 281 18.48 -8.26 -7.80
C ILE A 281 19.67 -7.84 -8.64
N THR A 282 19.79 -8.42 -9.84
CA THR A 282 20.84 -8.17 -10.81
C THR A 282 20.31 -7.43 -12.04
N LEU A 283 21.22 -6.87 -12.85
CA LEU A 283 20.86 -6.28 -14.15
C LEU A 283 20.18 -7.29 -15.09
N SER A 284 20.54 -8.58 -14.99
CA SER A 284 19.91 -9.64 -15.78
C SER A 284 18.43 -9.78 -15.43
N ASP A 285 18.07 -9.69 -14.15
CA ASP A 285 16.67 -9.80 -13.70
C ASP A 285 15.82 -8.62 -14.17
N ILE A 286 16.40 -7.41 -14.19
CA ILE A 286 15.77 -6.21 -14.72
C ILE A 286 15.54 -6.37 -16.23
N ASN A 287 16.55 -6.81 -16.97
CA ASN A 287 16.42 -7.04 -18.41
C ASN A 287 15.43 -8.16 -18.74
N GLN A 288 15.34 -9.20 -17.91
CA GLN A 288 14.31 -10.23 -18.05
C GLN A 288 12.91 -9.66 -17.83
N SER A 289 12.71 -8.80 -16.82
CA SER A 289 11.42 -8.13 -16.57
C SER A 289 11.01 -7.22 -17.74
N ARG A 290 12.00 -6.58 -18.36
CA ARG A 290 11.87 -5.74 -19.55
C ARG A 290 11.50 -6.56 -20.80
N GLU A 291 12.10 -7.74 -21.01
CA GLU A 291 11.69 -8.67 -22.07
C GLU A 291 10.27 -9.20 -21.86
N ASN A 292 9.91 -9.56 -20.62
CA ASN A 292 8.55 -9.99 -20.30
C ASN A 292 7.53 -8.87 -20.58
N THR A 293 7.89 -7.61 -20.31
CA THR A 293 7.06 -6.45 -20.66
C THR A 293 6.90 -6.29 -22.17
N LEU A 294 7.98 -6.48 -22.94
CA LEU A 294 7.93 -6.43 -24.41
C LEU A 294 6.98 -7.49 -24.96
N ALA A 295 7.01 -8.70 -24.41
CA ALA A 295 6.11 -9.79 -24.82
C ALA A 295 4.63 -9.51 -24.54
N GLN A 296 4.30 -8.63 -23.57
CA GLN A 296 2.91 -8.28 -23.25
C GLN A 296 2.31 -7.24 -24.20
N ILE A 297 3.14 -6.46 -24.90
CA ILE A 297 2.67 -5.39 -25.80
C ILE A 297 2.78 -5.74 -27.29
N GLN A 298 3.27 -6.95 -27.61
CA GLN A 298 3.34 -7.51 -28.96
C GLN A 298 2.14 -8.43 -29.24
#